data_AF-A0A4Q3J9G4-F1
#
_entry.id   AF-A0A4Q3J9G4-F1
#
_cell.length_a   1.000
_cell.length_b   1.000
_cell.length_c   1.000
_cell.angle_alpha   90.00
_cell.angle_beta   90.00
_cell.angle_gamma   90.00
#
_symmetry.space_group_name_H-M   'P 1'
#
loop_
_entity.id
_entity.type
_entity.pdbx_description
1 polymer ?
#
loop_
_entity_poly.entity_id
_entity_poly.type
_entity_poly.pdbx_seq_one_letter_code
_entity_poly.pdbx_strand_id
1 'polypeptide(L)'
;MSSATQQQAIEVDVAVIGAGTAGLAAYRAAVAQGKRVVLIEGGPYGTTCARVGCMPSKLLIAAAEAAHHARHLEPFGVSAGEVQVDGRAVMARVKSERDRFVGFVLDSVEKIPAAHKLRGHARFVAPHQLDVDGQIVDARTVVIATGSSPFLPPILTELGDRLIVNDDVFSWDTLPSSVVVFGAGVIGLELGQALHRLGVRVLVIGRGGSLGPLSDPV
;
A
#
# COMPACT_ATOMS: atom_id res chain seq x y z
N MET A 1 -28.54 38.92 0.76
CA MET A 1 -27.69 38.23 1.76
C MET A 1 -28.12 36.77 1.75
N SER A 2 -27.37 35.93 1.04
CA SER A 2 -27.73 34.52 0.81
C SER A 2 -27.49 33.74 2.11
N SER A 3 -28.55 33.17 2.69
CA SER A 3 -28.44 32.27 3.83
C SER A 3 -27.68 31.02 3.39
N ALA A 4 -26.42 30.89 3.79
CA ALA A 4 -25.71 29.63 3.68
C ALA A 4 -26.49 28.62 4.52
N THR A 5 -27.10 27.65 3.86
CA THR A 5 -27.71 26.49 4.51
C THR A 5 -26.62 25.85 5.37
N GLN A 6 -26.67 26.04 6.69
CA GLN A 6 -25.76 25.36 7.59
C GLN A 6 -26.03 23.86 7.46
N GLN A 7 -25.16 23.15 6.74
CA GLN A 7 -25.18 21.70 6.74
C GLN A 7 -24.98 21.23 8.17
N GLN A 8 -25.97 20.50 8.68
CA GLN A 8 -25.97 19.99 10.04
C GLN A 8 -24.74 19.09 10.24
N ALA A 9 -23.98 19.35 11.30
CA ALA A 9 -22.78 18.58 11.62
C ALA A 9 -23.12 17.13 11.94
N ILE A 10 -22.28 16.20 11.50
CA ILE A 10 -22.38 14.79 11.87
C ILE A 10 -21.75 14.64 13.26
N GLU A 11 -22.55 14.33 14.26
CA GLU A 11 -22.07 14.08 15.62
C GLU A 11 -21.76 12.60 15.86
N VAL A 12 -20.53 12.29 16.26
CA VAL A 12 -20.07 10.93 16.56
C VAL A 12 -19.29 10.87 17.86
N ASP A 13 -19.22 9.67 18.46
CA ASP A 13 -18.31 9.44 19.57
C ASP A 13 -16.88 9.22 19.05
N VAL A 14 -16.72 8.57 17.89
CA VAL A 14 -15.41 8.28 17.28
C VAL A 14 -15.42 8.61 15.79
N ALA A 15 -14.49 9.45 15.34
CA ALA A 15 -14.16 9.59 13.92
C ALA A 15 -12.85 8.87 13.61
N VAL A 16 -12.83 8.02 12.59
CA VAL A 16 -11.62 7.32 12.14
C VAL A 16 -11.22 7.88 10.77
N ILE A 17 -10.04 8.51 10.70
CA ILE A 17 -9.50 9.08 9.46
C ILE A 17 -8.61 8.04 8.79
N GLY A 18 -9.06 7.53 7.63
CA GLY A 18 -8.38 6.50 6.83
C GLY A 18 -9.01 5.12 7.06
N ALA A 19 -9.35 4.43 5.96
CA ALA A 19 -9.86 3.06 5.92
C ALA A 19 -8.80 2.04 5.51
N GLY A 20 -7.55 2.28 5.94
CA GLY A 20 -6.47 1.30 5.89
C GLY A 20 -6.60 0.23 6.99
N THR A 21 -5.57 -0.61 7.14
CA THR A 21 -5.55 -1.71 8.12
C THR A 21 -5.85 -1.23 9.55
N ALA A 22 -5.17 -0.17 10.00
CA ALA A 22 -5.37 0.40 11.33
C ALA A 22 -6.77 1.02 11.49
N GLY A 23 -7.26 1.73 10.47
CA GLY A 23 -8.56 2.38 10.52
C GLY A 23 -9.73 1.39 10.55
N LEU A 24 -9.67 0.33 9.74
CA LEU A 24 -10.68 -0.73 9.78
C LEU A 24 -10.70 -1.47 11.12
N ALA A 25 -9.52 -1.69 11.73
CA ALA A 25 -9.43 -2.28 13.06
C ALA A 25 -10.02 -1.35 14.15
N ALA A 26 -9.66 -0.06 14.12
CA ALA A 26 -10.18 0.95 15.05
C ALA A 26 -11.70 1.10 14.93
N TYR A 27 -12.22 1.13 13.70
CA TYR A 27 -13.65 1.14 13.42
C TYR A 27 -14.36 -0.06 14.06
N ARG A 28 -13.88 -1.28 13.82
CA ARG A 28 -14.48 -2.50 14.39
C ARG A 28 -14.47 -2.49 15.91
N ALA A 29 -13.36 -2.02 16.51
CA ALA A 29 -13.25 -1.89 17.96
C ALA A 29 -14.25 -0.89 18.54
N ALA A 30 -14.44 0.27 17.89
CA ALA A 30 -15.41 1.27 18.33
C ALA A 30 -16.86 0.78 18.21
N VAL A 31 -17.22 0.10 17.10
CA VAL A 31 -18.55 -0.51 16.92
C VAL A 31 -18.81 -1.57 17.99
N ALA A 32 -17.84 -2.44 18.28
CA ALA A 32 -17.98 -3.48 19.31
C ALA A 32 -18.24 -2.91 20.72
N GLN A 33 -17.86 -1.65 20.95
CA GLN A 33 -18.11 -0.91 22.20
C GLN A 33 -19.40 -0.06 22.14
N GLY A 34 -20.25 -0.26 21.13
CA GLY A 34 -21.52 0.45 20.96
C GLY A 34 -21.38 1.96 20.68
N LYS A 35 -20.23 2.41 20.17
CA LYS A 35 -19.98 3.82 19.87
C LYS A 35 -20.61 4.24 18.54
N ARG A 36 -21.12 5.47 18.47
CA ARG A 36 -21.45 6.11 17.18
C ARG A 36 -20.14 6.44 16.48
N VAL A 37 -19.91 5.86 15.31
CA VAL A 37 -18.62 5.95 14.62
C VAL A 37 -18.81 6.29 13.15
N VAL A 38 -17.90 7.11 12.63
CA VAL A 38 -17.75 7.34 11.19
C VAL A 38 -16.33 6.97 10.76
N LEU A 39 -16.24 6.20 9.68
CA LEU A 39 -15.00 5.84 8.98
C LEU A 39 -14.89 6.72 7.74
N ILE A 40 -13.84 7.54 7.71
CA ILE A 40 -13.60 8.54 6.66
C ILE A 40 -12.50 8.03 5.71
N GLU A 41 -12.76 8.03 4.41
CA GLU A 41 -11.76 7.63 3.40
C GLU A 41 -11.86 8.48 2.13
N GLY A 42 -10.74 9.09 1.73
CA GLY A 42 -10.64 9.92 0.54
C GLY A 42 -10.18 9.14 -0.70
N GLY A 43 -9.29 8.17 -0.51
CA GLY A 43 -8.73 7.33 -1.57
C GLY A 43 -9.52 6.04 -1.81
N PRO A 44 -9.02 5.16 -2.69
CA PRO A 44 -9.66 3.87 -2.93
C PRO A 44 -9.62 2.98 -1.67
N TYR A 45 -10.72 2.29 -1.38
CA TYR A 45 -10.72 1.20 -0.41
C TYR A 45 -9.82 0.05 -0.88
N GLY A 46 -9.47 -0.85 0.05
CA GLY A 46 -8.65 -2.03 -0.23
C GLY A 46 -7.37 -2.13 0.59
N THR A 47 -7.03 -1.10 1.39
CA THR A 47 -5.76 -0.95 2.13
C THR A 47 -4.51 -0.88 1.25
N THR A 48 -3.49 -0.15 1.68
CA THR A 48 -2.16 -0.16 1.05
C THR A 48 -1.57 -1.58 1.03
N CYS A 49 -1.72 -2.32 2.14
CA CYS A 49 -1.21 -3.69 2.30
C CYS A 49 -1.65 -4.61 1.16
N ALA A 50 -2.95 -4.64 0.84
CA ALA A 50 -3.45 -5.49 -0.23
C ALA A 50 -3.26 -4.89 -1.63
N ARG A 51 -3.39 -3.56 -1.79
CA ARG A 51 -3.39 -2.94 -3.13
C ARG A 51 -2.00 -2.82 -3.77
N VAL A 52 -1.05 -2.29 -3.01
CA VAL A 52 0.25 -1.77 -3.52
C VAL A 52 1.39 -1.98 -2.53
N GLY A 53 1.22 -2.87 -1.55
CA GLY A 53 2.15 -3.08 -0.44
C GLY A 53 2.52 -4.54 -0.29
N CYS A 54 2.29 -5.07 0.92
CA CYS A 54 2.76 -6.38 1.34
C CYS A 54 2.29 -7.52 0.42
N MET A 55 1.01 -7.55 0.05
CA MET A 55 0.47 -8.68 -0.71
C MET A 55 1.10 -8.82 -2.10
N PRO A 56 1.07 -7.78 -2.96
CA PRO A 56 1.71 -7.90 -4.28
C PRO A 56 3.24 -7.98 -4.20
N SER A 57 3.90 -7.43 -3.17
CA SER A 57 5.35 -7.61 -2.99
C SER A 57 5.71 -9.08 -2.72
N LYS A 58 4.95 -9.76 -1.84
CA LYS A 58 5.19 -11.18 -1.53
C LYS A 58 4.81 -12.10 -2.69
N LEU A 59 3.84 -11.72 -3.52
CA LEU A 59 3.53 -12.45 -4.75
C LEU A 59 4.68 -12.40 -5.76
N LEU A 60 5.31 -11.24 -5.92
CA LEU A 60 6.48 -11.06 -6.78
C LEU A 60 7.71 -11.80 -6.23
N ILE A 61 7.96 -11.70 -4.92
CA ILE A 61 9.04 -12.44 -4.24
C ILE A 61 8.87 -13.95 -4.42
N ALA A 62 7.65 -14.49 -4.26
CA ALA A 62 7.41 -15.92 -4.43
C ALA A 62 7.75 -16.41 -5.86
N ALA A 63 7.42 -15.62 -6.89
CA ALA A 63 7.81 -15.93 -8.27
C ALA A 63 9.34 -15.86 -8.45
N ALA A 64 9.97 -14.87 -7.82
CA ALA A 64 11.42 -14.69 -7.86
C ALA A 64 12.17 -15.83 -7.15
N GLU A 65 11.68 -16.29 -6.00
CA GLU A 65 12.22 -17.44 -5.28
C GLU A 65 12.10 -18.72 -6.08
N ALA A 66 10.95 -18.97 -6.72
CA ALA A 66 10.77 -20.12 -7.61
C ALA A 66 11.79 -20.12 -8.76
N ALA A 67 11.95 -19.00 -9.45
CA ALA A 67 12.94 -18.87 -10.53
C ALA A 67 14.39 -19.01 -10.02
N HIS A 68 14.69 -18.45 -8.85
CA HIS A 68 16.01 -18.54 -8.25
C HIS A 68 16.35 -19.97 -7.84
N HIS A 69 15.45 -20.66 -7.11
CA HIS A 69 15.67 -22.05 -6.70
C HIS A 69 15.81 -22.99 -7.90
N ALA A 70 15.01 -22.81 -8.95
CA ALA A 70 15.11 -23.60 -10.18
C ALA A 70 16.48 -23.48 -10.87
N ARG A 71 17.18 -22.34 -10.70
CA ARG A 71 18.55 -22.14 -11.21
C ARG A 71 19.64 -22.69 -10.28
N HIS A 72 19.32 -23.03 -9.04
CA HIS A 72 20.29 -23.43 -8.00
C HIS A 72 19.97 -24.84 -7.46
N LEU A 73 19.63 -25.76 -8.37
CA LEU A 73 19.29 -27.15 -8.03
C LEU A 73 20.50 -28.07 -7.84
N GLU A 74 21.65 -27.69 -8.42
CA GLU A 74 22.87 -28.53 -8.47
C GLU A 74 23.39 -28.97 -7.09
N PRO A 75 23.40 -28.13 -6.04
CA PRO A 75 23.78 -28.57 -4.69
C PRO A 75 22.90 -29.68 -4.09
N PHE A 76 21.70 -29.88 -4.62
CA PHE A 76 20.79 -30.95 -4.21
C PHE A 76 20.92 -32.21 -5.07
N GLY A 77 21.85 -32.24 -6.04
CA GLY A 77 22.00 -33.32 -7.00
C GLY A 77 20.87 -33.38 -8.04
N VAL A 78 20.10 -32.29 -8.21
CA VAL A 78 19.00 -32.19 -9.17
C VAL A 78 19.43 -31.31 -10.34
N SER A 79 19.08 -31.70 -11.56
CA SER A 79 19.32 -30.90 -12.76
C SER A 79 18.01 -30.55 -13.45
N ALA A 80 17.96 -29.36 -14.03
CA ALA A 80 16.87 -28.87 -14.85
C ALA A 80 17.45 -28.14 -16.08
N GLY A 81 16.63 -27.96 -17.11
CA GLY A 81 16.99 -27.14 -18.26
C GLY A 81 17.07 -25.64 -17.94
N GLU A 82 17.18 -24.83 -18.98
CA GLU A 82 17.25 -23.38 -18.85
C GLU A 82 15.94 -22.80 -18.26
N VAL A 83 16.08 -21.97 -17.21
CA VAL A 83 14.94 -21.33 -16.55
C VAL A 83 14.55 -20.05 -17.28
N GLN A 84 13.43 -20.11 -18.02
CA GLN A 84 12.84 -18.98 -18.73
C GLN A 84 11.81 -18.25 -17.85
N VAL A 85 11.89 -16.93 -17.79
CA VAL A 85 10.92 -16.08 -17.07
C VAL A 85 10.08 -15.32 -18.07
N ASP A 86 8.79 -15.64 -18.13
CA ASP A 86 7.79 -14.82 -18.82
C ASP A 86 7.33 -13.69 -17.88
N GLY A 87 7.88 -12.49 -18.10
CA GLY A 87 7.56 -11.31 -17.29
C GLY A 87 6.09 -10.90 -17.35
N ARG A 88 5.40 -11.15 -18.48
CA ARG A 88 3.97 -10.84 -18.61
C ARG A 88 3.14 -11.83 -17.79
N ALA A 89 3.48 -13.12 -17.83
CA ALA A 89 2.81 -14.12 -17.00
C ALA A 89 3.03 -13.88 -15.49
N VAL A 90 4.25 -13.51 -15.09
CA VAL A 90 4.56 -13.14 -13.70
C VAL A 90 3.70 -11.98 -13.23
N MET A 91 3.67 -10.87 -13.99
CA MET A 91 2.90 -9.69 -13.60
C MET A 91 1.38 -9.93 -13.67
N ALA A 92 0.90 -10.75 -14.60
CA ALA A 92 -0.51 -11.15 -14.65
C ALA A 92 -0.93 -11.92 -13.38
N ARG A 93 -0.10 -12.86 -12.92
CA ARG A 93 -0.34 -13.56 -11.64
C ARG A 93 -0.34 -12.59 -10.46
N VAL A 94 0.65 -11.71 -10.37
CA VAL A 94 0.71 -10.69 -9.30
C VAL A 94 -0.56 -9.85 -9.28
N LYS A 95 -1.02 -9.35 -10.44
CA LYS A 95 -2.24 -8.53 -10.56
C LYS A 95 -3.49 -9.30 -10.16
N SER A 96 -3.69 -10.51 -10.69
CA SER A 96 -4.88 -11.31 -10.38
C SER A 96 -5.00 -11.68 -8.89
N GLU A 97 -3.92 -12.12 -8.26
CA GLU A 97 -3.93 -12.46 -6.83
C GLU A 97 -4.05 -11.20 -5.96
N ARG A 98 -3.41 -10.09 -6.34
CA ARG A 98 -3.60 -8.79 -5.71
C ARG A 98 -5.08 -8.37 -5.74
N ASP A 99 -5.72 -8.43 -6.91
CA ASP A 99 -7.13 -8.06 -7.08
C ASP A 99 -8.04 -8.95 -6.21
N ARG A 100 -7.75 -10.25 -6.12
CA ARG A 100 -8.43 -11.17 -5.21
C ARG A 100 -8.28 -10.74 -3.73
N PHE A 101 -7.08 -10.40 -3.28
CA PHE A 101 -6.88 -9.93 -1.89
C PHE A 101 -7.58 -8.60 -1.61
N VAL A 102 -7.57 -7.68 -2.58
CA VAL A 102 -8.31 -6.42 -2.49
C VAL A 102 -9.82 -6.69 -2.40
N GLY A 103 -10.34 -7.65 -3.18
CA GLY A 103 -11.73 -8.08 -3.14
C GLY A 103 -12.21 -8.44 -1.72
N PHE A 104 -11.43 -9.22 -0.97
CA PHE A 104 -11.80 -9.56 0.42
C PHE A 104 -11.90 -8.34 1.35
N VAL A 105 -11.09 -7.32 1.12
CA VAL A 105 -11.17 -6.05 1.86
C VAL A 105 -12.41 -5.27 1.43
N LEU A 106 -12.68 -5.19 0.13
CA LEU A 106 -13.86 -4.50 -0.40
C LEU A 106 -15.15 -5.13 0.13
N ASP A 107 -15.28 -6.46 0.08
CA ASP A 107 -16.41 -7.20 0.66
C ASP A 107 -16.61 -6.86 2.14
N SER A 108 -15.51 -6.69 2.89
CA SER A 108 -15.54 -6.31 4.30
C SER A 108 -16.01 -4.86 4.51
N VAL A 109 -15.64 -3.95 3.61
CA VAL A 109 -16.05 -2.53 3.65
C VAL A 109 -17.49 -2.34 3.15
N GLU A 110 -17.94 -3.14 2.20
CA GLU A 110 -19.32 -3.11 1.72
C GLU A 110 -20.33 -3.48 2.82
N LYS A 111 -19.97 -4.44 3.67
CA LYS A 111 -20.75 -4.84 4.85
C LYS A 111 -20.83 -3.76 5.94
N ILE A 112 -19.98 -2.73 5.89
CA ILE A 112 -20.08 -1.59 6.80
C ILE A 112 -21.34 -0.77 6.46
N PRO A 113 -22.23 -0.47 7.42
CA PRO A 113 -23.42 0.36 7.19
C PRO A 113 -23.07 1.68 6.50
N ALA A 114 -23.87 2.11 5.53
CA ALA A 114 -23.63 3.36 4.79
C ALA A 114 -23.52 4.58 5.72
N ALA A 115 -24.33 4.63 6.78
CA ALA A 115 -24.30 5.68 7.79
C ALA A 115 -22.98 5.76 8.58
N HIS A 116 -22.17 4.70 8.56
CA HIS A 116 -20.86 4.67 9.23
C HIS A 116 -19.71 5.02 8.26
N LYS A 117 -19.99 5.27 6.98
CA LYS A 117 -18.97 5.60 5.96
C LYS A 117 -19.13 7.04 5.52
N LEU A 118 -18.02 7.76 5.45
CA LEU A 118 -17.96 9.08 4.85
C LEU A 118 -16.81 9.11 3.84
N ARG A 119 -17.10 9.55 2.62
CA ARG A 119 -16.12 9.69 1.56
C ARG A 119 -15.59 11.11 1.55
N GLY A 120 -14.27 11.26 1.50
CA GLY A 120 -13.62 12.56 1.37
C GLY A 120 -12.34 12.68 2.19
N HIS A 121 -11.67 13.82 2.04
CA HIS A 121 -10.44 14.13 2.77
C HIS A 121 -10.73 14.93 4.03
N ALA A 122 -10.40 14.36 5.20
CA ALA A 122 -10.57 15.04 6.48
C ALA A 122 -9.43 16.04 6.76
N ARG A 123 -9.79 17.21 7.26
CA ARG A 123 -8.88 18.17 7.90
C ARG A 123 -9.43 18.62 9.23
N PHE A 124 -8.57 18.83 10.21
CA PHE A 124 -8.99 19.45 11.48
C PHE A 124 -9.28 20.93 11.25
N VAL A 125 -10.46 21.38 11.67
CA VAL A 125 -10.85 22.80 11.72
C VAL A 125 -10.98 23.32 13.15
N ALA A 126 -11.12 22.41 14.11
CA ALA A 126 -10.98 22.64 15.55
C ALA A 126 -10.52 21.32 16.24
N PRO A 127 -10.15 21.33 17.54
CA PRO A 127 -9.62 20.13 18.22
C PRO A 127 -10.50 18.87 18.12
N HIS A 128 -11.82 19.03 18.04
CA HIS A 128 -12.81 17.94 17.96
C HIS A 128 -13.68 18.01 16.70
N GLN A 129 -13.31 18.84 15.73
CA GLN A 129 -14.11 19.09 14.54
C GLN A 129 -13.28 18.86 13.27
N LEU A 130 -13.79 18.00 12.40
CA LEU A 130 -13.23 17.70 11.10
C LEU A 130 -14.12 18.31 10.02
N ASP A 131 -13.49 18.88 9.00
CA ASP A 131 -14.12 19.16 7.72
C ASP A 131 -13.73 18.06 6.74
N VAL A 132 -14.72 17.40 6.16
CA VAL A 132 -14.56 16.33 5.17
C VAL A 132 -15.22 16.80 3.87
N ASP A 133 -14.44 17.45 3.02
CA ASP A 133 -14.88 18.03 1.73
C ASP A 133 -16.17 18.86 1.82
N GLY A 134 -16.30 19.68 2.87
CA GLY A 134 -17.45 20.54 3.14
C GLY A 134 -18.44 19.99 4.17
N GLN A 135 -18.34 18.70 4.52
CA GLN A 135 -19.15 18.08 5.56
C GLN A 135 -18.45 18.17 6.93
N ILE A 136 -19.08 18.87 7.88
CA ILE A 136 -18.56 18.98 9.25
C ILE A 136 -18.89 17.71 10.04
N VAL A 137 -17.88 17.21 10.76
CA VAL A 137 -17.97 16.08 11.69
C VAL A 137 -17.46 16.53 13.06
N ASP A 138 -18.35 16.50 14.06
CA ASP A 138 -18.00 16.74 15.46
C ASP A 138 -17.79 15.40 16.18
N ALA A 139 -16.58 15.16 16.66
CA ALA A 139 -16.15 13.87 17.21
C ALA A 139 -15.51 14.03 18.59
N ARG A 140 -16.02 13.25 19.57
CA ARG A 140 -15.42 13.22 20.92
C ARG A 140 -14.01 12.65 20.92
N THR A 141 -13.73 11.69 20.05
CA THR A 141 -12.41 11.10 19.86
C THR A 141 -12.12 10.94 18.38
N VAL A 142 -10.88 11.25 17.97
CA VAL A 142 -10.43 11.09 16.59
C VAL A 142 -9.27 10.10 16.55
N VAL A 143 -9.38 9.09 15.69
CA VAL A 143 -8.30 8.15 15.37
C VAL A 143 -7.67 8.57 14.04
N ILE A 144 -6.39 8.93 14.06
CA ILE A 144 -5.63 9.24 12.85
C ILE A 144 -4.98 7.95 12.35
N ALA A 145 -5.50 7.41 11.25
CA ALA A 145 -5.06 6.16 10.62
C ALA A 145 -4.78 6.34 9.12
N THR A 146 -4.18 7.48 8.75
CA THR A 146 -3.96 7.95 7.37
C THR A 146 -2.88 7.18 6.60
N GLY A 147 -2.14 6.29 7.24
CA GLY A 147 -1.05 5.53 6.62
C GLY A 147 0.15 6.43 6.27
N SER A 148 0.88 6.03 5.23
CA SER A 148 2.03 6.75 4.69
C SER A 148 1.97 6.78 3.16
N SER A 149 2.73 7.68 2.56
CA SER A 149 2.92 7.79 1.11
C SER A 149 4.41 7.78 0.76
N PRO A 150 4.78 7.41 -0.47
CA PRO A 150 6.16 7.52 -0.94
C PRO A 150 6.66 8.96 -0.83
N PHE A 151 7.91 9.11 -0.38
CA PHE A 151 8.63 10.37 -0.45
C PHE A 151 9.52 10.38 -1.69
N LEU A 152 9.36 11.38 -2.54
CA LEU A 152 10.14 11.57 -3.75
C LEU A 152 11.14 12.70 -3.56
N PRO A 153 12.45 12.42 -3.50
CA PRO A 153 13.48 13.44 -3.51
C PRO A 153 13.35 14.34 -4.76
N PRO A 154 13.43 15.68 -4.63
CA PRO A 154 13.28 16.58 -5.77
C PRO A 154 14.20 16.28 -6.95
N ILE A 155 15.42 15.78 -6.70
CA ILE A 155 16.36 15.40 -7.77
C ILE A 155 15.86 14.24 -8.65
N LEU A 156 14.94 13.41 -8.15
CA LEU A 156 14.40 12.28 -8.90
C LEU A 156 13.15 12.64 -9.71
N THR A 157 12.50 13.79 -9.46
CA THR A 157 11.25 14.16 -10.15
C THR A 157 11.45 14.44 -11.63
N GLU A 158 12.67 14.82 -12.05
CA GLU A 158 13.05 15.02 -13.46
C GLU A 158 13.04 13.73 -14.28
N LEU A 159 12.93 12.55 -13.64
CA LEU A 159 12.86 11.25 -14.33
C LEU A 159 11.49 10.99 -14.99
N GLY A 160 10.47 11.83 -14.73
CA GLY A 160 9.15 11.78 -15.38
C GLY A 160 8.51 10.39 -15.27
N ASP A 161 7.98 9.88 -16.39
CA ASP A 161 7.28 8.59 -16.46
C ASP A 161 8.14 7.36 -16.13
N ARG A 162 9.46 7.55 -15.99
CA ARG A 162 10.39 6.48 -15.57
C ARG A 162 10.61 6.46 -14.05
N LEU A 163 10.07 7.44 -13.33
CA LEU A 163 10.04 7.44 -11.87
C LEU A 163 8.87 6.56 -11.41
N ILE A 164 9.21 5.43 -10.79
CA ILE A 164 8.25 4.42 -10.34
C ILE A 164 8.32 4.34 -8.81
N VAL A 165 7.17 4.40 -8.14
CA VAL A 165 7.04 4.10 -6.71
C VAL A 165 6.30 2.77 -6.51
N ASN A 166 6.18 2.28 -5.27
CA ASN A 166 5.47 1.02 -4.98
C ASN A 166 4.02 1.03 -5.49
N ASP A 167 3.41 2.21 -5.61
CA ASP A 167 2.06 2.37 -6.14
C ASP A 167 1.96 1.93 -7.62
N ASP A 168 3.08 2.00 -8.34
CA ASP A 168 3.17 1.72 -9.77
C ASP A 168 3.74 0.33 -10.08
N VAL A 169 4.73 -0.16 -9.31
CA VAL A 169 5.48 -1.41 -9.61
C VAL A 169 4.56 -2.59 -9.92
N PHE A 170 3.49 -2.75 -9.14
CA PHE A 170 2.58 -3.89 -9.25
C PHE A 170 1.53 -3.74 -10.36
N SER A 171 1.54 -2.61 -11.07
CA SER A 171 0.67 -2.34 -12.22
C SER A 171 1.32 -2.68 -13.56
N TRP A 172 2.64 -2.88 -13.60
CA TRP A 172 3.38 -3.18 -14.84
C TRP A 172 2.76 -4.34 -15.62
N ASP A 173 2.83 -4.27 -16.94
CA ASP A 173 2.34 -5.32 -17.84
C ASP A 173 3.33 -6.45 -18.06
N THR A 174 4.62 -6.16 -17.91
CA THR A 174 5.71 -7.13 -17.97
C THR A 174 6.87 -6.59 -17.15
N LEU A 175 7.82 -7.47 -16.81
CA LEU A 175 9.06 -7.08 -16.16
C LEU A 175 9.91 -6.19 -17.09
N PRO A 176 10.53 -5.12 -16.58
CA PRO A 176 11.44 -4.29 -17.36
C PRO A 176 12.78 -5.00 -17.60
N SER A 177 13.57 -4.50 -18.55
CA SER A 177 14.92 -5.03 -18.80
C SER A 177 15.94 -4.61 -17.73
N SER A 178 15.75 -3.44 -17.11
CA SER A 178 16.61 -2.95 -16.03
C SER A 178 15.91 -1.95 -15.12
N VAL A 179 16.29 -1.93 -13.84
CA VAL A 179 15.76 -1.03 -12.81
C VAL A 179 16.89 -0.50 -11.94
N VAL A 180 16.86 0.80 -11.65
CA VAL A 180 17.67 1.40 -10.58
C VAL A 180 16.77 1.64 -9.38
N VAL A 181 17.10 1.04 -8.24
CA VAL A 181 16.36 1.17 -6.99
C VAL A 181 17.05 2.20 -6.11
N PHE A 182 16.36 3.30 -5.81
CA PHE A 182 16.83 4.31 -4.85
C PHE A 182 16.28 4.00 -3.46
N GLY A 183 17.19 3.69 -2.53
CA GLY A 183 16.88 3.32 -1.15
C GLY A 183 17.21 1.86 -0.85
N ALA A 184 18.18 1.65 0.05
CA ALA A 184 18.59 0.32 0.53
C ALA A 184 17.81 -0.14 1.77
N GLY A 185 16.57 0.35 1.96
CA GLY A 185 15.67 -0.12 3.02
C GLY A 185 14.96 -1.43 2.64
N VAL A 186 14.09 -1.93 3.52
CA VAL A 186 13.36 -3.21 3.33
C VAL A 186 12.69 -3.30 1.96
N ILE A 187 11.89 -2.30 1.58
CA ILE A 187 11.16 -2.30 0.30
C ILE A 187 12.12 -2.37 -0.89
N GLY A 188 13.16 -1.55 -0.89
CA GLY A 188 14.13 -1.49 -1.98
C GLY A 188 14.92 -2.78 -2.13
N LEU A 189 15.33 -3.39 -1.01
CA LEU A 189 16.04 -4.68 -1.02
C LEU A 189 15.15 -5.83 -1.46
N GLU A 190 13.92 -5.90 -0.94
CA GLU A 190 12.94 -6.93 -1.32
C GLU A 190 12.63 -6.88 -2.82
N LEU A 191 12.27 -5.71 -3.33
CA LEU A 191 11.93 -5.55 -4.75
C LEU A 191 13.17 -5.69 -5.63
N GLY A 192 14.30 -5.11 -5.24
CA GLY A 192 15.54 -5.21 -5.99
C GLY A 192 16.01 -6.65 -6.14
N GLN A 193 16.00 -7.43 -5.06
CA GLN A 193 16.35 -8.85 -5.10
C GLN A 193 15.33 -9.66 -5.92
N ALA A 194 14.03 -9.42 -5.74
CA ALA A 194 13.01 -10.14 -6.47
C ALA A 194 13.12 -9.92 -7.98
N LEU A 195 13.28 -8.66 -8.40
CA LEU A 195 13.47 -8.29 -9.81
C LEU A 195 14.76 -8.90 -10.38
N HIS A 196 15.87 -8.84 -9.64
CA HIS A 196 17.12 -9.46 -10.05
C HIS A 196 16.98 -10.98 -10.28
N ARG A 197 16.35 -11.67 -9.34
CA ARG A 197 16.06 -13.11 -9.44
C ARG A 197 15.09 -13.44 -10.57
N LEU A 198 14.28 -12.50 -11.04
CA LEU A 198 13.43 -12.65 -12.21
C LEU A 198 14.12 -12.29 -13.53
N GLY A 199 15.43 -11.98 -13.51
CA GLY A 199 16.22 -11.68 -14.72
C GLY A 199 16.31 -10.20 -15.09
N VAL A 200 15.77 -9.31 -14.26
CA VAL A 200 15.93 -7.86 -14.45
C VAL A 200 17.34 -7.44 -14.03
N ARG A 201 17.99 -6.56 -14.81
CA ARG A 201 19.26 -5.97 -14.39
C ARG A 201 19.01 -4.90 -13.32
N VAL A 202 19.45 -5.14 -12.10
CA VAL A 202 19.15 -4.26 -10.97
C VAL A 202 20.42 -3.60 -10.42
N LEU A 203 20.33 -2.30 -10.14
CA LEU A 203 21.30 -1.56 -9.34
C LEU A 203 20.58 -0.95 -8.14
N VAL A 204 21.06 -1.17 -6.92
CA VAL A 204 20.52 -0.55 -5.71
C VAL A 204 21.46 0.54 -5.23
N ILE A 205 20.92 1.74 -5.01
CA ILE A 205 21.66 2.90 -4.51
C ILE A 205 21.14 3.21 -3.10
N GLY A 206 22.00 3.04 -2.10
CA GLY A 206 21.75 3.43 -0.71
C GLY A 206 22.43 4.74 -0.35
N ARG A 207 22.01 5.37 0.76
CA ARG A 207 22.70 6.53 1.36
C ARG A 207 23.10 6.20 2.79
N GLY A 208 24.33 6.53 3.17
CA GLY A 208 24.79 6.44 4.56
C GLY A 208 25.12 5.03 5.05
N GLY A 209 25.44 4.09 4.15
CA GLY A 209 25.89 2.75 4.51
C GLY A 209 24.83 1.81 5.09
N SER A 210 23.58 2.25 5.23
CA SER A 210 22.51 1.41 5.75
C SER A 210 22.12 0.30 4.76
N LEU A 211 21.85 -0.89 5.30
CA LEU A 211 21.38 -2.05 4.54
C LEU A 211 20.20 -2.70 5.27
N GLY A 212 19.00 -2.43 4.79
CA GLY A 212 17.76 -2.90 5.42
C GLY A 212 17.60 -2.34 6.83
N PRO A 213 17.04 -3.12 7.76
CA PRO A 213 16.91 -2.74 9.17
C PRO A 213 18.17 -3.08 9.99
N LEU A 214 19.26 -3.52 9.36
CA LEU A 214 20.46 -3.95 10.08
C LEU A 214 21.11 -2.73 10.75
N SER A 215 21.30 -2.86 12.06
CA SER A 215 22.02 -1.89 12.88
C SER A 215 23.20 -2.50 13.63
N ASP A 216 23.33 -3.83 13.57
CA ASP A 216 24.50 -4.51 14.11
C ASP A 216 25.71 -4.20 13.20
N PRO A 217 26.85 -3.79 13.78
CA PRO A 217 28.02 -3.39 13.00
C PRO A 217 28.78 -4.58 12.39
N VAL A 218 28.33 -5.83 12.58
CA VAL A 218 29.02 -7.07 12.16
C VAL A 218 28.32 -7.76 10.99
#